data_AF-A0A353WL53-F1
#
_entry.id   AF-A0A353WL53-F1
#
_cell.length_a   1.000
_cell.length_b   1.000
_cell.length_c   1.000
_cell.angle_alpha   90.00
_cell.angle_beta   90.00
_cell.angle_gamma   90.00
#
_symmetry.space_group_name_H-M   'P 1'
#
loop_
_entity.id
_entity.type
_entity.pdbx_description
1 polymer ?
#
loop_
_entity_poly.entity_id
_entity_poly.type
_entity_poly.pdbx_seq_one_letter_code
_entity_poly.pdbx_strand_id
1 'polypeptide(L)' 'MDKDKVLKEIDIKRDERNHIWTALMITLGGTMTLILSLSGILRISLFSLGIILSLFLFYLYFTKLDQIDSLFRRLKGD' A
#
# COMPACT_ATOMS: atom_id res chain seq x y z
N MET A 1 19.19 -20.65 -8.22
CA MET A 1 18.50 -20.03 -7.07
C MET A 1 17.50 -21.04 -6.54
N ASP A 2 17.45 -21.24 -5.22
CA ASP A 2 16.53 -22.20 -4.61
C ASP A 2 15.09 -21.71 -4.77
N LYS A 3 14.26 -22.45 -5.51
CA LYS A 3 12.89 -22.05 -5.84
C LYS A 3 12.06 -21.79 -4.58
N ASP A 4 12.34 -22.54 -3.52
CA ASP A 4 11.63 -22.41 -2.24
C ASP A 4 11.94 -21.08 -1.54
N LYS A 5 13.17 -20.56 -1.69
CA LYS A 5 13.54 -19.24 -1.15
C LYS A 5 12.81 -18.10 -1.86
N VAL A 6 12.67 -18.19 -3.18
CA VAL A 6 11.99 -17.16 -3.98
C VAL A 6 10.48 -17.17 -3.69
N LEU A 7 9.88 -18.35 -3.55
CA LEU A 7 8.47 -18.47 -3.16
C LEU A 7 8.21 -17.86 -1.78
N LYS A 8 9.09 -18.14 -0.81
CA LYS A 8 8.99 -17.53 0.52
C LYS A 8 9.12 -16.00 0.48
N GLU A 9 9.99 -15.47 -0.37
CA GLU A 9 10.15 -14.02 -0.56
C GLU A 9 8.90 -13.39 -1.20
N ILE A 10 8.28 -14.07 -2.18
CA ILE A 10 7.01 -13.66 -2.78
C ILE A 10 5.90 -13.59 -1.73
N ASP A 11 5.81 -14.60 -0.85
CA ASP A 11 4.80 -14.63 0.21
C ASP A 11 4.98 -13.47 1.19
N ILE A 12 6.21 -13.18 1.61
CA ILE A 12 6.51 -12.01 2.46
C ILE A 12 6.09 -10.71 1.77
N LYS A 13 6.42 -10.54 0.48
CA LYS A 13 6.04 -9.34 -0.27
C LYS A 13 4.54 -9.20 -0.48
N ARG A 14 3.83 -10.33 -0.65
CA ARG A 14 2.36 -10.35 -0.69
C ARG A 14 1.75 -9.89 0.63
N ASP A 15 2.31 -10.34 1.74
CA ASP A 15 1.83 -9.95 3.07
C ASP A 15 2.07 -8.47 3.34
N GLU A 16 3.28 -7.97 3.06
CA GLU A 16 3.61 -6.53 3.08
C GLU A 16 2.60 -5.72 2.25
N ARG A 17 2.27 -6.18 1.04
CA ARG A 17 1.30 -5.52 0.16
C ARG A 17 -0.11 -5.52 0.75
N ASN A 18 -0.55 -6.62 1.36
CA ASN A 18 -1.87 -6.72 1.99
C ASN A 18 -1.99 -5.79 3.20
N HIS A 19 -0.92 -5.65 3.98
CA HIS A 19 -0.86 -4.66 5.06
C HIS A 19 -0.93 -3.23 4.54
N ILE A 20 -0.22 -2.91 3.45
CA ILE A 20 -0.31 -1.58 2.80
C ILE A 20 -1.74 -1.32 2.29
N TRP A 21 -2.38 -2.32 1.68
CA TRP A 21 -3.77 -2.21 1.23
C TRP A 21 -4.74 -1.93 2.38
N THR A 22 -4.55 -2.64 3.50
CA THR A 22 -5.35 -2.46 4.71
C THR A 22 -5.14 -1.06 5.29
N ALA A 23 -3.88 -0.61 5.38
CA ALA A 23 -3.54 0.74 5.82
C ALA A 23 -4.20 1.79 4.92
N LEU A 24 -4.16 1.61 3.60
CA LEU A 24 -4.78 2.51 2.64
C LEU A 24 -6.30 2.63 2.88
N MET A 25 -6.99 1.51 3.06
CA MET A 25 -8.43 1.50 3.33
C MET A 25 -8.78 2.21 4.64
N ILE A 26 -8.00 1.98 5.69
CA ILE A 26 -8.16 2.67 6.99
C ILE A 26 -7.91 4.17 6.83
N THR A 27 -6.86 4.57 6.11
CA THR A 27 -6.55 5.98 5.85
C THR A 27 -7.67 6.66 5.07
N LEU A 28 -8.20 6.03 4.02
CA LEU A 28 -9.31 6.57 3.25
C LEU A 28 -10.58 6.71 4.10
N GLY A 29 -10.94 5.67 4.86
CA GLY A 29 -12.09 5.70 5.77
C GLY A 29 -11.94 6.77 6.87
N GLY A 30 -10.76 6.88 7.47
CA GLY A 30 -10.45 7.92 8.45
C GLY A 30 -10.53 9.32 7.85
N THR A 31 -9.97 9.51 6.65
CA THR A 31 -10.02 10.79 5.91
C THR A 31 -11.45 11.20 5.60
N MET A 32 -12.30 10.27 5.12
CA MET A 32 -13.73 10.53 4.89
C MET A 32 -14.46 10.90 6.19
N THR A 33 -14.17 10.20 7.29
CA THR A 33 -14.76 10.51 8.60
C THR A 33 -14.40 11.92 9.08
N LEU A 34 -13.16 12.37 8.85
CA LEU A 34 -12.70 13.71 9.21
C LEU A 34 -13.38 14.81 8.39
N ILE A 35 -13.71 14.55 7.12
CA ILE A 35 -14.49 15.49 6.29
C ILE A 35 -15.89 15.72 6.87
N LEU A 36 -16.51 14.65 7.39
CA LEU A 36 -17.87 14.70 7.92
C LEU A 36 -17.96 15.25 9.34
N SER A 37 -16.91 15.08 10.15
CA SER A 37 -16.91 15.39 11.58
C SER A 37 -16.30 16.75 11.95
N LEU A 38 -15.43 17.32 11.11
CA LEU A 38 -14.73 18.57 11.40
C LEU A 38 -15.20 19.73 10.52
N SER A 39 -15.05 20.96 11.03
CA SER A 39 -15.36 22.19 10.30
C SER A 39 -14.14 23.12 10.24
N GLY A 40 -14.15 24.04 9.26
CA GLY A 40 -13.12 25.08 9.12
C GLY A 40 -11.75 24.57 8.66
N ILE A 41 -10.70 25.30 9.06
CA ILE A 41 -9.30 25.10 8.62
C ILE A 41 -8.78 23.70 8.96
N LEU A 42 -9.20 23.13 10.10
CA LEU A 42 -8.76 21.82 10.58
C LEU A 42 -9.23 20.68 9.66
N ARG A 43 -10.43 20.82 9.08
CA ARG A 43 -10.95 19.87 8.09
C ARG A 43 -10.06 19.83 6.85
N ILE A 44 -9.68 21.00 6.35
CA ILE A 44 -8.90 21.14 5.11
C ILE A 44 -7.50 20.58 5.30
N SER A 45 -6.84 20.90 6.42
CA SER A 45 -5.48 20.42 6.68
C SER A 45 -5.42 18.91 6.84
N LEU A 46 -6.32 18.33 7.64
CA LEU A 46 -6.38 16.88 7.86
C LEU A 46 -6.82 16.11 6.62
N PHE A 47 -7.76 16.65 5.84
CA PHE A 47 -8.15 16.06 4.56
C PHE A 47 -6.99 16.03 3.57
N SER A 48 -6.26 17.15 3.44
CA SER A 48 -5.08 17.24 2.57
C SER A 48 -4.00 16.25 2.98
N LEU A 49 -3.75 16.14 4.29
CA LEU A 49 -2.81 15.15 4.84
C LEU A 49 -3.26 13.72 4.57
N GLY A 50 -4.55 13.43 4.72
CA GLY A 50 -5.16 12.14 4.39
C GLY A 50 -4.94 11.76 2.92
N ILE A 51 -5.19 12.68 1.99
CA ILE A 51 -4.92 12.46 0.55
C ILE A 51 -3.44 12.17 0.31
N ILE A 52 -2.53 12.97 0.87
CA ILE A 52 -1.09 12.78 0.68
C ILE A 52 -0.66 11.39 1.18
N LEU A 53 -1.15 11.00 2.36
CA LEU A 53 -0.87 9.69 2.93
C LEU A 53 -1.43 8.55 2.07
N SER A 54 -2.66 8.71 1.56
CA SER A 54 -3.26 7.73 0.64
C SER A 54 -2.48 7.59 -0.65
N LEU A 55 -2.02 8.68 -1.27
CA LEU A 55 -1.18 8.63 -2.47
C LEU A 55 0.16 7.93 -2.21
N PHE A 56 0.78 8.21 -1.06
CA PHE A 56 2.01 7.54 -0.65
C PHE A 56 1.81 6.03 -0.45
N LEU A 57 0.74 5.62 0.24
CA LEU A 57 0.40 4.20 0.43
C LEU A 57 0.09 3.52 -0.91
N PHE A 58 -0.60 4.22 -1.82
CA PHE A 58 -0.86 3.73 -3.17
C PHE A 58 0.44 3.48 -3.94
N TYR A 59 1.37 4.44 -3.91
CA TYR A 59 2.70 4.27 -4.51
C TYR A 59 3.46 3.06 -3.95
N LEU A 60 3.47 2.91 -2.62
CA LEU A 60 4.10 1.75 -1.97
C LEU A 60 3.44 0.42 -2.38
N TYR A 61 2.11 0.40 -2.52
CA TYR A 61 1.37 -0.78 -2.96
C TYR A 61 1.85 -1.25 -4.33
N PHE A 62 1.93 -0.35 -5.32
CA PHE A 62 2.40 -0.69 -6.66
C PHE A 62 3.88 -1.08 -6.68
N THR A 63 4.71 -0.43 -5.86
CA THR A 63 6.12 -0.81 -5.71
C THR A 63 6.26 -2.27 -5.25
N LYS A 64 5.41 -2.74 -4.33
CA LYS A 64 5.42 -4.15 -3.90
C LYS A 64 4.90 -5.09 -4.99
N LEU A 65 3.92 -4.67 -5.77
CA LEU A 65 3.41 -5.44 -6.89
C LEU A 65 4.50 -5.66 -7.96
N ASP A 66 5.24 -4.62 -8.31
CA ASP A 66 6.37 -4.71 -9.24
C ASP A 66 7.49 -5.63 -8.71
N GLN A 67 7.79 -5.56 -7.41
CA GLN A 67 8.75 -6.46 -6.76
C GLN A 67 8.30 -7.93 -6.88
N ILE A 68 7.03 -8.22 -6.61
CA ILE A 68 6.45 -9.57 -6.75
C ILE A 68 6.56 -10.05 -8.21
N ASP A 69 6.18 -9.22 -9.17
CA ASP A 69 6.23 -9.56 -10.59
C ASP A 69 7.67 -9.83 -11.06
N SER A 70 8.63 -9.04 -10.57
CA SER A 70 10.06 -9.26 -10.87
C SER A 70 10.57 -10.60 -10.32
N LEU A 71 10.14 -11.01 -9.13
CA LEU A 71 10.47 -12.30 -8.53
C LEU A 71 9.83 -13.46 -9.32
N PHE A 72 8.59 -13.29 -9.79
CA PHE A 72 7.95 -14.28 -10.66
C PHE A 72 8.64 -14.44 -12.02
N ARG A 73 9.10 -13.34 -12.64
CA ARG A 73 9.88 -13.41 -13.90
C ARG A 73 11.19 -14.18 -13.69
N ARG A 74 11.91 -13.89 -12.61
CA ARG A 74 13.13 -14.63 -12.22
C ARG A 74 12.86 -16.12 -11.95
N LEU A 75 11.67 -16.47 -11.44
CA LEU A 75 11.28 -17.85 -11.18
C LEU A 75 10.92 -18.63 -12.46
N LYS A 76 10.33 -17.94 -13.45
CA LYS A 76 9.94 -18.52 -14.74
C LYS A 76 11.11 -18.77 -15.68
N GLY A 77 12.29 -18.21 -15.39
CA GLY A 77 13.51 -18.46 -16.17
C GLY A 77 13.52 -17.70 -17.50
N ASP A 78 13.39 -16.37 -17.41
CA ASP A 78 14.21 -15.51 -18.28
C ASP A 78 15.68 -15.55 -17.81
#